data_AF-A0A0Q9AKX7-F1
#
_entry.id   AF-A0A0Q9AKX7-F1
#
_cell.length_a   1.000
_cell.length_b   1.000
_cell.length_c   1.000
_cell.angle_alpha   90.00
_cell.angle_beta   90.00
_cell.angle_gamma   90.00
#
_symmetry.space_group_name_H-M   'P 1'
#
loop_
_entity.id
_entity.type
_entity.pdbx_description
1 polymer ?
#
loop_
_entity_poly.entity_id
_entity_poly.type
_entity_poly.pdbx_seq_one_letter_code
_entity_poly.pdbx_strand_id
1 'polypeptide(L)'
;MNRFSLSVSAFIARLTESALGPYQSAVVRIGFSGTWLLFLLRELPHRQELYGPDSPWDWELARQLIDSNGAFTVLMWSDGQAWFEAVYALALVSGALLLLGWRTRAMSVLFMVGVLSMQNRSVFMGDGGDNVLHLMSIYLMFMRCGQVWSLDARRVRREQEARARGERITDRVGPVLWAVSGTVLVTATVADRFHSEWTIPALLWAAWAAQGLWWAAGRFGKSPQPRILLDVIGNVLHNGALVVIMVEACLIYATAGWYKIQGSRWQDGTAAYYPLHLDYFSPWPGLADLLAASGTMVLLATYGTVIVQVAFPFTLFNRRLKNVLLALMMAEHAVIAVLLGLPFFSLAMIATDSVFLPTPFLHRVGGWAARVREALLPDRGQPAPDGAPTEEAEPRAQGDPDNPELPAPEQAASAASTPGTSA
;
A
#
# COMPACT_ATOMS: atom_id res chain seq x y z
N MET A 1 -11.15 -1.39 -38.20
CA MET A 1 -10.15 -1.55 -37.12
C MET A 1 -10.17 -2.99 -36.64
N ASN A 2 -9.01 -3.64 -36.56
CA ASN A 2 -8.90 -5.06 -36.16
C ASN A 2 -9.21 -5.23 -34.65
N ARG A 3 -9.83 -6.35 -34.24
CA ARG A 3 -10.18 -6.64 -32.82
C ARG A 3 -8.97 -6.56 -31.89
N PHE A 4 -7.79 -6.91 -32.39
CA PHE A 4 -6.52 -6.76 -31.70
C PHE A 4 -6.19 -5.29 -31.38
N SER A 5 -6.31 -4.40 -32.37
CA SER A 5 -6.06 -2.96 -32.20
C SER A 5 -7.01 -2.31 -31.20
N LEU A 6 -8.29 -2.71 -31.21
CA LEU A 6 -9.27 -2.28 -30.21
C LEU A 6 -8.91 -2.76 -28.80
N SER A 7 -8.46 -4.01 -28.67
CA SER A 7 -8.07 -4.59 -27.37
C SER A 7 -6.82 -3.91 -26.80
N VAL A 8 -5.82 -3.67 -27.65
CA VAL A 8 -4.59 -2.95 -27.26
C VAL A 8 -4.90 -1.50 -26.89
N SER A 9 -5.74 -0.81 -27.66
CA SER A 9 -6.15 0.56 -27.35
C SER A 9 -6.91 0.64 -26.01
N ALA A 10 -7.87 -0.26 -25.78
CA ALA A 10 -8.60 -0.33 -24.52
C ALA A 10 -7.69 -0.66 -23.33
N PHE A 11 -6.68 -1.51 -23.53
CA PHE A 11 -5.69 -1.82 -22.50
C PHE A 11 -4.80 -0.62 -22.18
N ILE A 12 -4.28 0.07 -23.20
CA ILE A 12 -3.48 1.29 -23.01
C ILE A 12 -4.30 2.38 -22.31
N ALA A 13 -5.54 2.62 -22.76
CA ALA A 13 -6.45 3.56 -22.12
C ALA A 13 -6.66 3.24 -20.64
N ARG A 14 -6.91 1.96 -20.31
CA ARG A 14 -7.09 1.52 -18.92
C ARG A 14 -5.85 1.78 -18.06
N LEU A 15 -4.66 1.55 -18.59
CA LEU A 15 -3.38 1.76 -17.90
C LEU A 15 -3.05 3.24 -17.66
N THR A 16 -3.46 4.12 -18.58
CA THR A 16 -3.16 5.56 -18.51
C THR A 16 -4.22 6.35 -17.76
N GLU A 17 -5.49 5.95 -17.85
CA GLU A 17 -6.63 6.66 -17.24
C GLU A 17 -6.77 6.38 -15.74
N SER A 18 -6.42 5.17 -15.30
CA SER A 18 -6.73 4.72 -13.94
C SER A 18 -5.56 4.03 -13.23
N ALA A 19 -5.51 4.24 -11.91
CA ALA A 19 -4.69 3.47 -11.01
C ALA A 19 -5.41 2.14 -10.68
N LEU A 20 -4.77 1.01 -11.00
CA LEU A 20 -5.35 -0.31 -10.80
C LEU A 20 -5.19 -0.76 -9.34
N GLY A 21 -6.15 -1.56 -8.85
CA GLY A 21 -6.07 -2.14 -7.50
C GLY A 21 -5.91 -1.11 -6.36
N PRO A 22 -6.76 -0.06 -6.27
CA PRO A 22 -6.62 0.97 -5.23
C PRO A 22 -6.74 0.40 -3.81
N TYR A 23 -7.59 -0.61 -3.61
CA TYR A 23 -7.76 -1.27 -2.32
C TYR A 23 -6.56 -2.14 -1.95
N GLN A 24 -6.04 -2.92 -2.91
CA GLN A 24 -4.82 -3.72 -2.72
C GLN A 24 -3.66 -2.81 -2.33
N SER A 25 -3.49 -1.70 -3.05
CA SER A 25 -2.47 -0.69 -2.78
C SER A 25 -2.61 -0.05 -1.40
N ALA A 26 -3.84 0.16 -0.92
CA ALA A 26 -4.08 0.66 0.43
C ALA A 26 -3.74 -0.38 1.51
N VAL A 27 -4.05 -1.66 1.30
CA VAL A 27 -3.66 -2.73 2.24
C VAL A 27 -2.16 -2.90 2.27
N VAL A 28 -1.49 -2.93 1.12
CA VAL A 28 -0.03 -2.99 1.01
C VAL A 28 0.61 -1.84 1.79
N ARG A 29 0.11 -0.60 1.62
CA ARG A 29 0.57 0.56 2.39
C ARG A 29 0.39 0.35 3.89
N ILE A 30 -0.81 -0.01 4.34
CA ILE A 30 -1.12 -0.20 5.78
C ILE A 30 -0.27 -1.34 6.36
N GLY A 31 -0.12 -2.43 5.62
CA GLY A 31 0.67 -3.60 6.01
C GLY A 31 2.12 -3.22 6.24
N PHE A 32 2.84 -2.72 5.23
CA PHE A 32 4.26 -2.41 5.36
C PHE A 32 4.56 -1.30 6.36
N SER A 33 3.78 -0.21 6.33
CA SER A 33 3.96 0.87 7.31
C SER A 33 3.63 0.44 8.74
N GLY A 34 2.64 -0.43 8.91
CA GLY A 34 2.27 -1.02 10.20
C GLY A 34 3.33 -1.98 10.72
N THR A 35 3.82 -2.89 9.87
CA THR A 35 4.91 -3.81 10.22
C THR A 35 6.14 -3.04 10.69
N TRP A 36 6.57 -2.04 9.92
CA TRP A 36 7.74 -1.24 10.26
C TRP A 36 7.54 -0.39 11.52
N LEU A 37 6.36 0.21 11.69
CA LEU A 37 6.05 0.98 12.89
C LEU A 37 6.05 0.10 14.14
N LEU A 38 5.41 -1.07 14.09
CA LEU A 38 5.38 -2.01 15.20
C LEU A 38 6.78 -2.55 15.52
N PHE A 39 7.59 -2.78 14.49
CA PHE A 39 8.99 -3.20 14.63
C PHE A 39 9.79 -2.15 15.42
N LEU A 40 9.78 -0.89 14.97
CA LEU A 40 10.46 0.19 15.66
C LEU A 40 9.90 0.41 17.08
N LEU A 41 8.59 0.35 17.28
CA LEU A 41 8.01 0.50 18.62
C LEU A 41 8.46 -0.61 19.60
N ARG A 42 8.61 -1.84 19.10
CA ARG A 42 9.16 -2.95 19.90
C ARG A 42 10.62 -2.70 20.27
N GLU A 43 11.42 -2.19 19.33
CA GLU A 43 12.85 -1.97 19.52
C GLU A 43 13.19 -0.69 20.28
N LEU A 44 12.20 0.18 20.50
CA LEU A 44 12.38 1.45 21.18
C LEU A 44 13.23 1.36 22.47
N PRO A 45 13.06 0.36 23.37
CA PRO A 45 13.88 0.25 24.59
C PRO A 45 15.37 -0.02 24.33
N HIS A 46 15.70 -0.71 23.22
CA HIS A 46 17.05 -1.18 22.89
C HIS A 46 17.66 -0.47 21.69
N ARG A 47 16.99 0.55 21.14
CA ARG A 47 17.36 1.23 19.89
C ARG A 47 18.81 1.73 19.85
N GLN A 48 19.36 2.12 21.00
CA GLN A 48 20.74 2.63 21.11
C GLN A 48 21.77 1.53 20.91
N GLU A 49 21.56 0.36 21.51
CA GLU A 49 22.40 -0.82 21.34
C GLU A 49 22.28 -1.41 19.94
N LEU A 50 21.08 -1.33 19.34
CA LEU A 50 20.82 -1.91 18.03
C LEU A 50 21.34 -1.06 16.86
N TYR A 51 21.16 0.27 16.93
CA TYR A 51 21.41 1.17 15.79
C TYR A 51 22.15 2.45 16.17
N GLY A 52 22.19 2.79 17.46
CA GLY A 52 22.73 4.05 17.96
C GLY A 52 24.25 4.04 18.11
N PRO A 53 24.79 5.08 18.75
CA PRO A 53 26.22 5.20 19.05
C PRO A 53 26.72 4.15 20.04
N ASP A 54 25.84 3.63 20.90
CA ASP A 54 26.18 2.58 21.89
C ASP A 54 26.21 1.16 21.27
N SER A 55 26.02 1.04 19.96
CA SER A 55 25.96 -0.25 19.29
C SER A 55 27.33 -0.94 19.28
N PRO A 56 27.41 -2.26 19.60
CA PRO A 56 28.62 -3.04 19.41
C PRO A 56 29.12 -3.04 17.95
N TRP A 57 28.19 -2.85 17.00
CA TRP A 57 28.52 -2.56 15.61
C TRP A 57 28.88 -1.07 15.49
N ASP A 58 30.12 -0.77 15.87
CA ASP A 58 30.66 0.59 15.98
C ASP A 58 30.50 1.38 14.67
N TRP A 59 30.45 2.71 14.80
CA TRP A 59 30.26 3.63 13.69
C TRP A 59 31.32 3.46 12.60
N GLU A 60 32.59 3.23 12.96
CA GLU A 60 33.67 3.07 11.98
C GLU A 60 33.54 1.76 11.17
N LEU A 61 33.11 0.67 11.82
CA LEU A 61 32.84 -0.60 11.14
C LEU A 61 31.65 -0.47 10.19
N ALA A 62 30.59 0.20 10.64
CA ALA A 62 29.44 0.48 9.79
C ALA A 62 29.84 1.33 8.57
N ARG A 63 30.68 2.35 8.78
CA ARG A 63 31.21 3.18 7.69
C ARG A 63 31.99 2.37 6.67
N GLN A 64 32.91 1.53 7.09
CA GLN A 64 33.72 0.69 6.19
C GLN A 64 32.84 -0.26 5.36
N LEU A 65 31.82 -0.87 5.97
CA LEU A 65 30.88 -1.73 5.26
C LEU A 65 30.10 -0.93 4.21
N ILE A 66 29.60 0.25 4.57
CA ILE A 66 28.81 1.11 3.68
C ILE A 66 29.67 1.64 2.53
N ASP A 67 30.90 2.06 2.80
CA ASP A 67 31.84 2.52 1.77
C ASP A 67 32.22 1.38 0.80
N SER A 68 32.17 0.12 1.25
CA SER A 68 32.45 -1.05 0.39
C SER A 68 31.30 -1.45 -0.53
N ASN A 69 30.04 -1.16 -0.15
CA ASN A 69 28.86 -1.63 -0.87
C ASN A 69 27.94 -0.52 -1.40
N GLY A 70 28.23 0.74 -1.09
CA GLY A 70 27.45 1.89 -1.55
C GLY A 70 26.09 2.07 -0.86
N ALA A 71 25.83 1.40 0.27
CA ALA A 71 24.52 1.41 0.92
C ALA A 71 24.12 2.81 1.42
N PHE A 72 22.87 3.20 1.18
CA PHE A 72 22.37 4.50 1.62
C PHE A 72 21.87 4.47 3.06
N THR A 73 22.38 5.35 3.92
CA THR A 73 21.81 5.62 5.23
C THR A 73 22.10 7.04 5.71
N VAL A 74 21.06 7.70 6.23
CA VAL A 74 21.16 9.04 6.81
C VAL A 74 21.84 9.01 8.19
N LEU A 75 21.86 7.85 8.85
CA LEU A 75 22.51 7.69 10.16
C LEU A 75 24.03 7.88 10.10
N MET A 76 24.66 7.71 8.94
CA MET A 76 26.10 7.93 8.78
C MET A 76 26.48 9.39 8.51
N TRP A 77 25.51 10.32 8.46
CA TRP A 77 25.82 11.74 8.29
C TRP A 77 26.39 12.40 9.55
N SER A 78 26.11 11.83 10.73
CA SER A 78 26.61 12.28 12.02
C SER A 78 26.59 11.13 13.01
N ASP A 79 27.64 11.01 13.82
CA ASP A 79 27.77 10.07 14.94
C ASP A 79 27.07 10.56 16.23
N GLY A 80 26.53 11.77 16.22
CA GLY A 80 25.90 12.38 17.39
C GLY A 80 24.58 11.74 17.82
N GLN A 81 24.41 11.56 19.13
CA GLN A 81 23.19 11.02 19.75
C GLN A 81 21.90 11.74 19.31
N ALA A 82 21.94 13.07 19.25
CA ALA A 82 20.78 13.87 18.87
C ALA A 82 20.35 13.62 17.41
N TRP A 83 21.32 13.33 16.53
CA TRP A 83 21.05 13.01 15.14
C TRP A 83 20.37 11.65 15.02
N PHE A 84 20.90 10.65 15.71
CA PHE A 84 20.31 9.32 15.77
C PHE A 84 18.84 9.38 16.22
N GLU A 85 18.56 10.04 17.35
CA GLU A 85 17.20 10.14 17.90
C GLU A 85 16.25 10.89 16.94
N ALA A 86 16.74 11.92 16.23
CA ALA A 86 15.95 12.64 15.23
C ALA A 86 15.59 11.75 14.03
N VAL A 87 16.54 10.97 13.50
CA VAL A 87 16.29 10.04 12.39
C VAL A 87 15.36 8.91 12.82
N TYR A 88 15.54 8.37 14.03
CA TYR A 88 14.67 7.33 14.59
C TYR A 88 13.23 7.84 14.77
N ALA A 89 13.06 9.03 15.36
CA ALA A 89 11.76 9.67 15.51
C ALA A 89 11.11 9.97 14.15
N LEU A 90 11.89 10.42 13.16
CA LEU A 90 11.42 10.63 11.80
C LEU A 90 10.92 9.32 11.16
N ALA A 91 11.63 8.20 11.35
CA ALA A 91 11.21 6.88 10.87
C ALA A 91 9.88 6.42 11.51
N LEU A 92 9.73 6.60 12.83
CA LEU A 92 8.47 6.33 13.55
C LEU A 92 7.31 7.20 13.03
N VAL A 93 7.51 8.52 12.96
CA VAL A 93 6.47 9.47 12.58
C VAL A 93 6.09 9.28 11.11
N SER A 94 7.05 9.12 10.21
CA SER A 94 6.77 8.87 8.78
C SER A 94 6.03 7.53 8.59
N GLY A 95 6.40 6.47 9.32
CA GLY A 95 5.67 5.20 9.34
C GLY A 95 4.21 5.35 9.78
N ALA A 96 3.98 6.04 10.91
CA ALA A 96 2.63 6.30 11.41
C ALA A 96 1.78 7.15 10.44
N LEU A 97 2.37 8.21 9.86
CA LEU A 97 1.68 9.09 8.91
C LEU A 97 1.38 8.38 7.59
N LEU A 98 2.29 7.52 7.11
CA LEU A 98 2.06 6.70 5.92
C LEU A 98 0.96 5.64 6.16
N LEU A 99 0.94 5.02 7.34
CA LEU A 99 -0.12 4.08 7.75
C LEU A 99 -1.50 4.73 7.68
N LEU A 100 -1.65 5.92 8.28
CA LEU A 100 -2.86 6.73 8.21
C LEU A 100 -3.17 7.25 6.79
N GLY A 101 -2.19 7.19 5.89
CA GLY A 101 -2.32 7.66 4.52
C GLY A 101 -2.37 9.19 4.44
N TRP A 102 -1.59 9.88 5.27
CA TRP A 102 -1.43 11.32 5.24
C TRP A 102 -0.28 11.72 4.31
N ARG A 103 -0.54 12.60 3.35
CA ARG A 103 0.43 13.10 2.35
C ARG A 103 1.27 11.97 1.77
N THR A 104 0.62 10.92 1.26
CA THR A 104 1.25 9.61 1.02
C THR A 104 2.47 9.69 0.10
N ARG A 105 2.48 10.63 -0.85
CA ARG A 105 3.62 10.84 -1.77
C ARG A 105 4.88 11.37 -1.08
N ALA A 106 4.71 12.23 -0.09
CA ALA A 106 5.84 12.75 0.69
C ALA A 106 6.24 11.73 1.76
N MET A 107 5.24 11.14 2.45
CA MET A 107 5.50 10.17 3.51
C MET A 107 6.10 8.87 2.99
N SER A 108 5.80 8.42 1.77
CA SER A 108 6.45 7.23 1.20
C SER A 108 7.95 7.43 0.98
N VAL A 109 8.38 8.63 0.59
CA VAL A 109 9.81 8.97 0.46
C VAL A 109 10.48 9.00 1.82
N LEU A 110 9.87 9.67 2.81
CA LEU A 110 10.43 9.72 4.17
C LEU A 110 10.44 8.33 4.83
N PHE A 111 9.41 7.51 4.58
CA PHE A 111 9.35 6.13 5.03
C PHE A 111 10.48 5.29 4.42
N MET A 112 10.71 5.38 3.11
CA MET A 112 11.84 4.73 2.45
C MET A 112 13.16 5.17 3.09
N VAL A 113 13.39 6.46 3.26
CA VAL A 113 14.61 6.98 3.90
C VAL A 113 14.79 6.41 5.31
N GLY A 114 13.72 6.33 6.10
CA GLY A 114 13.74 5.73 7.44
C GLY A 114 14.08 4.24 7.42
N VAL A 115 13.42 3.45 6.57
CA VAL A 115 13.68 2.01 6.41
C VAL A 115 15.13 1.76 5.98
N LEU A 116 15.57 2.40 4.89
CA LEU A 116 16.93 2.24 4.38
C LEU A 116 17.97 2.66 5.42
N SER A 117 17.72 3.76 6.15
CA SER A 117 18.71 4.25 7.13
C SER A 117 18.92 3.28 8.28
N MET A 118 17.84 2.71 8.82
CA MET A 118 17.92 1.79 9.95
C MET A 118 18.48 0.42 9.54
N GLN A 119 17.97 -0.16 8.43
CA GLN A 119 18.40 -1.48 7.99
C GLN A 119 19.86 -1.48 7.51
N ASN A 120 20.31 -0.45 6.79
CA ASN A 120 21.70 -0.37 6.34
C ASN A 120 22.68 -0.02 7.46
N ARG A 121 22.20 0.57 8.58
CA ARG A 121 23.05 0.83 9.76
C ARG A 121 23.45 -0.46 10.49
N SER A 122 22.57 -1.47 10.50
CA SER A 122 22.76 -2.73 11.23
C SER A 122 22.25 -3.93 10.44
N VAL A 123 22.94 -4.27 9.35
CA VAL A 123 22.55 -5.30 8.37
C VAL A 123 22.41 -6.70 8.98
N PHE A 124 23.13 -7.00 10.06
CA PHE A 124 23.13 -8.34 10.68
C PHE A 124 21.93 -8.63 11.59
N MET A 125 21.13 -7.60 11.91
CA MET A 125 19.97 -7.74 12.79
C MET A 125 18.73 -8.28 12.06
N GLY A 126 18.68 -8.12 10.74
CA GLY A 126 17.49 -8.43 9.94
C GLY A 126 17.35 -9.89 9.52
N ASP A 127 16.15 -10.25 9.08
CA ASP A 127 15.82 -11.53 8.45
C ASP A 127 15.35 -11.35 6.99
N GLY A 128 14.80 -12.42 6.38
CA GLY A 128 14.31 -12.35 5.01
C GLY A 128 13.19 -11.33 4.78
N GLY A 129 12.40 -11.02 5.81
CA GLY A 129 11.29 -10.07 5.78
C GLY A 129 11.77 -8.63 5.78
N ASP A 130 12.94 -8.36 6.37
CA ASP A 130 13.61 -7.06 6.28
C ASP A 130 13.99 -6.74 4.84
N ASN A 131 14.50 -7.71 4.09
CA ASN A 131 14.79 -7.52 2.66
C ASN A 131 13.52 -7.19 1.87
N VAL A 132 12.40 -7.84 2.19
CA VAL A 132 11.11 -7.52 1.56
C VAL A 132 10.69 -6.09 1.93
N LEU A 133 10.75 -5.70 3.21
CA LEU A 133 10.46 -4.33 3.65
C LEU A 133 11.34 -3.30 2.95
N HIS A 134 12.63 -3.60 2.77
CA HIS A 134 13.61 -2.77 2.08
C HIS A 134 13.15 -2.43 0.65
N LEU A 135 12.88 -3.47 -0.16
CA LEU A 135 12.42 -3.33 -1.54
C LEU A 135 11.06 -2.64 -1.61
N MET A 136 10.13 -3.04 -0.74
CA MET A 136 8.75 -2.54 -0.75
C MET A 136 8.68 -1.07 -0.36
N SER A 137 9.58 -0.59 0.52
CA SER A 137 9.69 0.82 0.86
C SER A 137 10.00 1.70 -0.37
N ILE A 138 10.84 1.20 -1.29
CA ILE A 138 11.16 1.86 -2.55
C ILE A 138 9.96 1.80 -3.50
N TYR A 139 9.35 0.62 -3.67
CA TYR A 139 8.20 0.45 -4.57
C TYR A 139 7.01 1.32 -4.18
N LEU A 140 6.78 1.51 -2.88
CA LEU A 140 5.71 2.37 -2.35
C LEU A 140 5.84 3.85 -2.77
N MET A 141 7.04 4.34 -3.10
CA MET A 141 7.21 5.70 -3.63
C MET A 141 6.48 5.93 -4.96
N PHE A 142 6.39 4.88 -5.77
CA PHE A 142 5.76 4.92 -7.08
C PHE A 142 4.27 4.58 -7.03
N MET A 143 3.77 4.09 -5.89
CA MET A 143 2.38 3.70 -5.74
C MET A 143 1.45 4.86 -5.38
N ARG A 144 0.27 4.91 -6.01
CA ARG A 144 -0.85 5.77 -5.64
C ARG A 144 -1.67 5.17 -4.49
N CYS A 145 -1.00 4.76 -3.41
CA CYS A 145 -1.60 4.03 -2.29
C CYS A 145 -2.50 4.87 -1.37
N GLY A 146 -2.64 6.19 -1.62
CA GLY A 146 -3.48 7.11 -0.85
C GLY A 146 -4.90 7.32 -1.39
N GLN A 147 -5.36 6.55 -2.39
CA GLN A 147 -6.67 6.77 -3.04
C GLN A 147 -7.88 6.29 -2.22
N VAL A 148 -7.69 5.27 -1.38
CA VAL A 148 -8.73 4.73 -0.49
C VAL A 148 -8.15 4.44 0.89
N TRP A 149 -9.02 4.37 1.90
CA TRP A 149 -8.67 4.10 3.30
C TRP A 149 -7.49 4.96 3.80
N SER A 150 -7.54 6.26 3.52
CA SER A 150 -6.46 7.20 3.82
C SER A 150 -7.02 8.56 4.23
N LEU A 151 -6.23 9.31 4.98
CA LEU A 151 -6.51 10.73 5.25
C LEU A 151 -6.45 11.57 3.98
N ASP A 152 -5.63 11.19 3.00
CA ASP A 152 -5.57 11.83 1.69
C ASP A 152 -6.88 11.71 0.90
N ALA A 153 -7.49 10.52 0.86
CA ALA A 153 -8.77 10.31 0.20
C ALA A 153 -9.89 11.11 0.87
N ARG A 154 -9.89 11.15 2.21
CA ARG A 154 -10.83 11.97 2.98
C ARG A 154 -10.63 13.46 2.70
N ARG A 155 -9.38 13.93 2.63
CA ARG A 155 -9.06 15.32 2.29
C ARG A 155 -9.57 15.67 0.90
N VAL A 156 -9.24 14.88 -0.11
CA VAL A 156 -9.70 15.12 -1.51
C VAL A 156 -11.22 15.20 -1.60
N ARG A 157 -11.95 14.27 -0.94
CA ARG A 157 -13.41 14.30 -0.91
C ARG A 157 -13.96 15.59 -0.30
N ARG A 158 -13.46 15.98 0.88
CA ARG A 158 -13.85 17.24 1.54
C ARG A 158 -13.51 18.46 0.69
N GLU A 159 -12.38 18.43 -0.01
CA GLU A 159 -11.99 19.51 -0.90
C GLU A 159 -12.93 19.66 -2.09
N GLN A 160 -13.40 18.55 -2.67
CA GLN A 160 -14.40 18.55 -3.74
C GLN A 160 -15.76 19.09 -3.23
N GLU A 161 -16.21 18.64 -2.06
CA GLU A 161 -17.45 19.12 -1.44
C GLU A 161 -17.41 20.62 -1.14
N ALA A 162 -16.31 21.12 -0.57
CA ALA A 162 -16.13 22.54 -0.29
C ALA A 162 -16.03 23.39 -1.57
N ARG A 163 -15.35 22.91 -2.62
CA ARG A 163 -15.34 23.57 -3.93
C ARG A 163 -16.75 23.62 -4.55
N ALA A 164 -17.55 22.58 -4.38
CA ALA A 164 -18.94 22.57 -4.83
C ALA A 164 -19.80 23.62 -4.09
N ARG A 165 -19.45 23.96 -2.85
CA ARG A 165 -20.04 25.06 -2.07
C ARG A 165 -19.43 26.44 -2.38
N GLY A 166 -18.47 26.54 -3.31
CA GLY A 166 -17.77 27.79 -3.63
C GLY A 166 -16.70 28.21 -2.61
N GLU A 167 -16.37 27.36 -1.64
CA GLU A 167 -15.35 27.65 -0.63
C GLU A 167 -13.93 27.52 -1.23
N ARG A 168 -13.06 28.47 -0.90
CA ARG A 168 -11.66 28.46 -1.34
C ARG A 168 -10.78 27.78 -0.29
N ILE A 169 -10.20 26.64 -0.65
CA ILE A 169 -9.32 25.88 0.24
C ILE A 169 -7.86 26.19 -0.08
N THR A 170 -7.10 26.56 0.94
CA THR A 170 -5.67 26.83 0.82
C THR A 170 -4.85 25.69 1.43
N ASP A 171 -4.05 25.01 0.61
CA ASP A 171 -3.08 24.02 1.09
C ASP A 171 -1.77 24.70 1.52
N ARG A 172 -1.55 24.84 2.83
CA ARG A 172 -0.30 25.38 3.40
C ARG A 172 0.73 24.29 3.70
N VAL A 173 0.27 23.08 3.98
CA VAL A 173 1.13 21.97 4.41
C VAL A 173 2.01 21.50 3.25
N GLY A 174 1.45 21.41 2.03
CA GLY A 174 2.20 20.99 0.84
C GLY A 174 3.46 21.83 0.60
N PRO A 175 3.36 23.17 0.46
CA PRO A 175 4.51 24.05 0.28
C PRO A 175 5.55 23.97 1.41
N VAL A 176 5.10 23.85 2.66
CA VAL A 176 6.02 23.72 3.82
C VAL A 176 6.80 22.41 3.74
N LEU A 177 6.13 21.27 3.50
CA LEU A 177 6.80 19.99 3.34
C LEU A 177 7.80 20.01 2.18
N TRP A 178 7.41 20.62 1.06
CA TRP A 178 8.27 20.75 -0.11
C TRP A 178 9.50 21.63 0.17
N ALA A 179 9.32 22.78 0.83
CA ALA A 179 10.42 23.66 1.20
C ALA A 179 11.39 22.98 2.18
N VAL A 180 10.88 22.38 3.25
CA VAL A 180 11.69 21.67 4.26
C VAL A 180 12.49 20.53 3.63
N SER A 181 11.84 19.65 2.85
CA SER A 181 12.53 18.55 2.16
C SER A 181 13.56 19.06 1.15
N GLY A 182 13.27 20.14 0.44
CA GLY A 182 14.20 20.77 -0.49
C GLY A 182 15.43 21.33 0.22
N THR A 183 15.26 22.03 1.34
CA THR A 183 16.36 22.53 2.16
C THR A 183 17.24 21.39 2.67
N VAL A 184 16.64 20.29 3.15
CA VAL A 184 17.39 19.10 3.57
C VAL A 184 18.19 18.50 2.42
N LEU A 185 17.60 18.36 1.23
CA LEU A 185 18.32 17.82 0.06
C LEU A 185 19.47 18.73 -0.38
N VAL A 186 19.24 20.04 -0.48
CA VAL A 186 20.29 21.01 -0.83
C VAL A 186 21.44 20.95 0.17
N THR A 187 21.13 21.00 1.47
CA THR A 187 22.15 20.97 2.52
C THR A 187 22.94 19.67 2.53
N ALA A 188 22.27 18.53 2.37
CA ALA A 188 22.92 17.22 2.25
C ALA A 188 23.83 17.13 1.01
N THR A 189 23.39 17.62 -0.15
CA THR A 189 24.19 17.63 -1.38
C THR A 189 25.38 18.58 -1.27
N VAL A 190 25.22 19.78 -0.72
CA VAL A 190 26.32 20.76 -0.57
C VAL A 190 27.34 20.31 0.47
N ALA A 191 26.89 19.64 1.54
CA ALA A 191 27.77 19.03 2.55
C ALA A 191 28.31 17.66 2.13
N ASP A 192 28.15 17.29 0.85
CA ASP A 192 28.63 16.05 0.23
C ASP A 192 28.20 14.76 0.95
N ARG A 193 27.03 14.75 1.61
CA ARG A 193 26.56 13.62 2.45
C ARG A 193 26.14 12.37 1.68
N PHE A 194 26.31 12.36 0.36
CA PHE A 194 25.89 11.29 -0.54
C PHE A 194 27.07 10.57 -1.21
N HIS A 195 28.28 10.70 -0.67
CA HIS A 195 29.57 10.29 -1.28
C HIS A 195 29.59 8.91 -1.99
N SER A 196 28.85 7.91 -1.51
CA SER A 196 29.07 6.52 -1.91
C SER A 196 28.27 6.05 -3.13
N GLU A 197 27.11 6.64 -3.46
CA GLU A 197 26.26 6.21 -4.59
C GLU A 197 25.33 7.32 -5.12
N TRP A 198 25.20 7.43 -6.45
CA TRP A 198 24.41 8.50 -7.08
C TRP A 198 22.91 8.18 -7.19
N THR A 199 22.55 6.90 -7.09
CA THR A 199 21.20 6.38 -7.42
C THR A 199 20.11 6.91 -6.48
N ILE A 200 20.30 6.77 -5.16
CA ILE A 200 19.35 7.26 -4.16
C ILE A 200 19.25 8.80 -4.15
N PRO A 201 20.36 9.57 -4.18
CA PRO A 201 20.29 11.03 -4.31
C PRO A 201 19.50 11.48 -5.54
N ALA A 202 19.74 10.87 -6.70
CA ALA A 202 19.00 11.18 -7.92
C ALA A 202 17.52 10.84 -7.78
N LEU A 203 17.18 9.71 -7.16
CA LEU A 203 15.80 9.34 -6.87
C LEU A 203 15.11 10.35 -5.94
N LEU A 204 15.79 10.80 -4.88
CA LEU A 204 15.26 11.80 -3.95
C LEU A 204 15.03 13.16 -4.62
N TRP A 205 15.99 13.63 -5.41
CA TRP A 205 15.87 14.86 -6.20
C TRP A 205 14.76 14.78 -7.24
N ALA A 206 14.66 13.65 -7.96
CA ALA A 206 13.60 13.41 -8.93
C ALA A 206 12.22 13.39 -8.26
N ALA A 207 12.09 12.71 -7.10
CA ALA A 207 10.85 12.67 -6.34
C ALA A 207 10.44 14.06 -5.83
N TRP A 208 11.39 14.86 -5.33
CA TRP A 208 11.14 16.22 -4.88
C TRP A 208 10.71 17.15 -6.03
N ALA A 209 11.43 17.10 -7.16
CA ALA A 209 11.10 17.87 -8.35
C ALA A 209 9.73 17.49 -8.93
N ALA A 210 9.44 16.18 -9.03
CA ALA A 210 8.15 15.68 -9.51
C ALA A 210 6.99 16.14 -8.63
N GLN A 211 7.15 16.14 -7.31
CA GLN A 211 6.14 16.66 -6.38
C GLN A 211 5.94 18.17 -6.54
N GLY A 212 7.02 18.94 -6.71
CA GLY A 212 6.96 20.37 -6.98
C GLY A 212 6.24 20.71 -8.29
N LEU A 213 6.60 20.01 -9.38
CA LEU A 213 5.95 20.14 -10.68
C LEU A 213 4.46 19.79 -10.61
N TRP A 214 4.11 18.73 -9.88
CA TRP A 214 2.72 18.32 -9.68
C TRP A 214 1.88 19.36 -8.96
N TRP A 215 2.43 19.95 -7.89
CA TRP A 215 1.80 21.03 -7.16
C TRP A 215 1.66 22.30 -8.01
N ALA A 216 2.72 22.71 -8.71
CA ALA A 216 2.73 23.89 -9.56
C ALA A 216 1.73 23.78 -10.73
N ALA A 217 1.66 22.62 -11.39
CA ALA A 217 0.70 22.36 -12.46
C ALA A 217 -0.76 22.45 -11.98
N GLY A 218 -1.05 22.03 -10.74
CA GLY A 218 -2.38 22.15 -10.15
C GLY A 218 -2.75 23.56 -9.68
N ARG A 219 -1.76 24.41 -9.37
CA ARG A 219 -2.00 25.73 -8.76
C ARG A 219 -1.90 26.90 -9.72
N PHE A 220 -0.98 26.83 -10.67
CA PHE A 220 -0.65 27.90 -11.61
C PHE A 220 -0.96 27.54 -13.07
N GLY A 221 -1.35 26.30 -13.35
CA GLY A 221 -1.71 25.86 -14.69
C GLY A 221 -2.90 26.66 -15.23
N LYS A 222 -2.68 27.41 -16.32
CA LYS A 222 -3.75 28.09 -17.06
C LYS A 222 -4.63 27.11 -17.84
N SER A 223 -4.10 25.94 -18.19
CA SER A 223 -4.81 24.84 -18.85
C SER A 223 -4.71 23.56 -18.01
N PRO A 224 -5.68 22.63 -18.14
CA PRO A 224 -5.66 21.35 -17.41
C PRO A 224 -4.65 20.34 -18.00
N GLN A 225 -4.13 20.58 -19.21
CA GLN A 225 -3.33 19.61 -19.96
C GLN A 225 -2.06 19.15 -19.21
N PRO A 226 -1.24 20.04 -18.59
CA PRO A 226 -0.04 19.60 -17.86
C PRO A 226 -0.39 18.70 -16.67
N ARG A 227 -1.51 18.99 -16.01
CA ARG A 227 -1.99 18.22 -14.86
C ARG A 227 -2.43 16.82 -15.28
N ILE A 228 -3.12 16.71 -16.44
CA ILE A 228 -3.54 15.43 -17.03
C ILE A 228 -2.32 14.58 -17.38
N LEU A 229 -1.31 15.15 -18.05
CA LEU A 229 -0.08 14.42 -18.40
C LEU A 229 0.62 13.83 -17.17
N LEU A 230 0.77 14.63 -16.11
CA LEU A 230 1.35 14.16 -14.84
C LEU A 230 0.49 13.08 -14.17
N ASP A 231 -0.83 13.10 -14.36
CA ASP A 231 -1.69 12.03 -13.87
C ASP A 231 -1.53 10.73 -14.66
N VAL A 232 -1.40 10.81 -15.98
CA VAL A 232 -1.09 9.66 -16.83
C VAL A 232 0.23 9.03 -16.42
N ILE A 233 1.30 9.82 -16.29
CA ILE A 233 2.62 9.33 -15.85
C ILE A 233 2.49 8.67 -14.48
N GLY A 234 1.80 9.30 -13.53
CA GLY A 234 1.62 8.74 -12.20
C GLY A 234 0.77 7.46 -12.17
N ASN A 235 -0.19 7.29 -13.09
CA ASN A 235 -0.96 6.05 -13.23
C ASN A 235 -0.07 4.94 -13.80
N VAL A 236 0.73 5.23 -14.82
CA VAL A 236 1.67 4.27 -15.42
C VAL A 236 2.71 3.81 -14.40
N LEU A 237 3.34 4.74 -13.66
CA LEU A 237 4.31 4.39 -12.61
C LEU A 237 3.68 3.53 -11.52
N HIS A 238 2.46 3.88 -11.08
CA HIS A 238 1.75 3.10 -10.09
C HIS A 238 1.41 1.69 -10.56
N ASN A 239 0.87 1.56 -11.78
CA ASN A 239 0.51 0.26 -12.35
C ASN A 239 1.77 -0.60 -12.59
N GLY A 240 2.87 0.02 -13.02
CA GLY A 240 4.17 -0.64 -13.12
C GLY A 240 4.68 -1.14 -11.77
N ALA A 241 4.68 -0.29 -10.75
CA ALA A 241 5.08 -0.68 -9.39
C ALA A 241 4.21 -1.81 -8.81
N LEU A 242 2.89 -1.78 -9.07
CA LEU A 242 1.99 -2.85 -8.67
C LEU A 242 2.37 -4.19 -9.33
N VAL A 243 2.69 -4.18 -10.63
CA VAL A 243 3.16 -5.38 -11.34
C VAL A 243 4.50 -5.86 -10.79
N VAL A 244 5.44 -4.95 -10.51
CA VAL A 244 6.74 -5.29 -9.90
C VAL A 244 6.52 -5.99 -8.57
N ILE A 245 5.66 -5.47 -7.68
CA ILE A 245 5.34 -6.12 -6.40
C ILE A 245 4.73 -7.51 -6.60
N MET A 246 3.81 -7.66 -7.56
CA MET A 246 3.21 -8.96 -7.87
C MET A 246 4.24 -9.97 -8.39
N VAL A 247 5.14 -9.53 -9.27
CA VAL A 247 6.23 -10.37 -9.81
C VAL A 247 7.21 -10.74 -8.71
N GLU A 248 7.63 -9.77 -7.90
CA GLU A 248 8.53 -9.96 -6.75
C GLU A 248 7.98 -11.02 -5.80
N ALA A 249 6.70 -10.92 -5.42
CA ALA A 249 6.04 -11.91 -4.59
C ALA A 249 6.09 -13.32 -5.19
N CYS A 250 5.81 -13.45 -6.50
CA CYS A 250 5.92 -14.73 -7.20
C CYS A 250 7.35 -15.26 -7.23
N LEU A 251 8.35 -14.39 -7.43
CA LEU A 251 9.75 -14.77 -7.44
C LEU A 251 10.21 -15.23 -6.06
N ILE A 252 9.83 -14.53 -5.00
CA ILE A 252 10.12 -14.92 -3.62
C ILE A 252 9.61 -16.33 -3.36
N TYR A 253 8.35 -16.64 -3.68
CA TYR A 253 7.80 -17.97 -3.45
C TYR A 253 8.38 -19.04 -4.37
N ALA A 254 8.54 -18.76 -5.66
CA ALA A 254 9.09 -19.72 -6.61
C ALA A 254 10.52 -20.10 -6.22
N THR A 255 11.36 -19.10 -5.94
CA THR A 255 12.77 -19.34 -5.56
C THR A 255 12.88 -20.00 -4.19
N ALA A 256 12.08 -19.57 -3.20
CA ALA A 256 12.04 -20.21 -1.89
C ALA A 256 11.60 -21.67 -1.96
N GLY A 257 10.59 -22.00 -2.78
CA GLY A 257 10.15 -23.38 -2.99
C GLY A 257 11.18 -24.23 -3.73
N TRP A 258 11.77 -23.69 -4.81
CA TRP A 258 12.78 -24.41 -5.61
C TRP A 258 14.08 -24.65 -4.87
N TYR A 259 14.46 -23.71 -4.00
CA TYR A 259 15.61 -23.86 -3.12
C TYR A 259 15.38 -24.98 -2.08
N LYS A 260 14.18 -25.05 -1.51
CA LYS A 260 13.80 -26.11 -0.55
C LYS A 260 13.88 -27.50 -1.18
N ILE A 261 13.41 -27.67 -2.43
CA ILE A 261 13.45 -28.97 -3.13
C ILE A 261 14.87 -29.57 -3.21
N GLN A 262 15.91 -28.73 -3.22
CA GLN A 262 17.31 -29.17 -3.30
C GLN A 262 17.87 -29.65 -1.95
N GLY A 263 17.24 -29.32 -0.83
CA GLY A 263 17.72 -29.67 0.51
C GLY A 263 17.27 -31.06 0.96
N SER A 264 18.21 -31.90 1.42
CA SER A 264 17.92 -33.26 1.91
C SER A 264 16.83 -33.31 2.98
N ARG A 265 16.84 -32.36 3.91
CA ARG A 265 15.83 -32.20 4.98
C ARG A 265 14.40 -32.06 4.44
N TRP A 266 14.24 -31.38 3.31
CA TRP A 266 12.95 -31.22 2.64
C TRP A 266 12.58 -32.47 1.83
N GLN A 267 13.57 -33.10 1.19
CA GLN A 267 13.38 -34.34 0.45
C GLN A 267 12.93 -35.49 1.35
N ASP A 268 13.48 -35.59 2.56
CA ASP A 268 13.13 -36.61 3.55
C ASP A 268 11.90 -36.23 4.38
N GLY A 269 11.27 -35.07 4.12
CA GLY A 269 10.00 -34.69 4.76
C GLY A 269 10.11 -34.23 6.21
N THR A 270 11.32 -33.89 6.68
CA THR A 270 11.60 -33.57 8.09
C THR A 270 11.93 -32.09 8.34
N ALA A 271 12.01 -31.26 7.29
CA ALA A 271 12.51 -29.89 7.41
C ALA A 271 11.76 -29.04 8.45
N ALA A 272 10.44 -29.14 8.52
CA ALA A 272 9.64 -28.38 9.48
C ALA A 272 9.90 -28.76 10.95
N TYR A 273 10.46 -29.94 11.23
CA TYR A 273 10.77 -30.41 12.58
C TYR A 273 11.87 -29.59 13.26
N TYR A 274 12.89 -29.18 12.51
CA TYR A 274 14.11 -28.63 13.10
C TYR A 274 13.95 -27.22 13.66
N PRO A 275 13.29 -26.26 12.97
CA PRO A 275 13.07 -24.93 13.53
C PRO A 275 12.28 -24.96 14.85
N LEU A 276 11.36 -25.93 15.00
CA LEU A 276 10.55 -26.10 16.21
C LEU A 276 11.38 -26.49 17.45
N HIS A 277 12.60 -27.03 17.24
CA HIS A 277 13.52 -27.49 18.29
C HIS A 277 14.75 -26.57 18.44
N LEU A 278 14.76 -25.42 17.78
CA LEU A 278 15.77 -24.41 18.04
C LEU A 278 15.24 -23.45 19.10
N ASP A 279 15.91 -23.38 20.25
CA ASP A 279 15.48 -22.53 21.38
C ASP A 279 15.22 -21.07 20.96
N TYR A 280 16.03 -20.57 20.00
CA TYR A 280 15.88 -19.23 19.44
C TYR A 280 14.56 -19.01 18.68
N PHE A 281 14.03 -20.06 18.03
CA PHE A 281 12.81 -20.01 17.21
C PHE A 281 11.62 -20.72 17.86
N SER A 282 11.68 -21.07 19.15
CA SER A 282 10.60 -21.81 19.83
C SER A 282 10.09 -21.02 21.05
N PRO A 283 9.39 -19.89 20.83
CA PRO A 283 8.83 -19.09 21.93
C PRO A 283 7.76 -19.84 22.73
N TRP A 284 7.15 -20.87 22.15
CA TRP A 284 6.11 -21.69 22.78
C TRP A 284 6.45 -23.18 22.68
N PRO A 285 7.37 -23.70 23.50
CA PRO A 285 7.86 -25.08 23.38
C PRO A 285 6.73 -26.12 23.38
N GLY A 286 5.71 -25.96 24.23
CA GLY A 286 4.58 -26.89 24.26
C GLY A 286 3.74 -26.94 22.98
N LEU A 287 3.62 -25.83 22.23
CA LEU A 287 2.96 -25.83 20.93
C LEU A 287 3.84 -26.45 19.84
N ALA A 288 5.14 -26.19 19.90
CA ALA A 288 6.13 -26.78 19.00
C ALA A 288 6.19 -28.30 19.18
N ASP A 289 6.21 -28.78 20.43
CA ASP A 289 6.20 -30.20 20.78
C ASP A 289 4.92 -30.90 20.31
N LEU A 290 3.75 -30.25 20.47
CA LEU A 290 2.48 -30.79 19.97
C LEU A 290 2.51 -30.96 18.44
N LEU A 291 3.10 -29.99 17.72
CA LEU A 291 3.23 -30.07 16.28
C LEU A 291 4.25 -31.13 15.86
N ALA A 292 5.34 -31.26 16.61
CA ALA A 292 6.39 -32.25 16.36
C ALA A 292 6.01 -33.68 16.79
N ALA A 293 5.01 -33.84 17.67
CA ALA A 293 4.58 -35.13 18.19
C ALA A 293 4.04 -36.09 17.12
N SER A 294 3.61 -35.57 15.96
CA SER A 294 3.14 -36.37 14.83
C SER A 294 4.08 -36.23 13.63
N GLY A 295 4.83 -37.29 13.32
CA GLY A 295 5.66 -37.36 12.11
C GLY A 295 4.86 -37.12 10.84
N THR A 296 3.60 -37.55 10.78
CA THR A 296 2.70 -37.29 9.65
C THR A 296 2.40 -35.80 9.50
N MET A 297 2.17 -35.08 10.61
CA MET A 297 1.91 -33.65 10.55
C MET A 297 3.15 -32.86 10.10
N VAL A 298 4.33 -33.23 10.60
CA VAL A 298 5.62 -32.68 10.15
C VAL A 298 5.83 -32.93 8.65
N LEU A 299 5.53 -34.14 8.16
CA LEU A 299 5.63 -34.52 6.76
C LEU A 299 4.70 -33.66 5.89
N LEU A 300 3.43 -33.55 6.30
CA LEU A 300 2.42 -32.75 5.59
C LEU A 300 2.75 -31.27 5.60
N ALA A 301 3.26 -30.72 6.70
CA ALA A 301 3.71 -29.34 6.77
C ALA A 301 4.91 -29.11 5.84
N THR A 302 5.92 -30.00 5.90
CA THR A 302 7.14 -29.90 5.09
C THR A 302 6.84 -29.91 3.58
N TYR A 303 6.10 -30.91 3.09
CA TYR A 303 5.76 -30.95 1.66
C TYR A 303 4.67 -29.95 1.29
N GLY A 304 3.70 -29.70 2.16
CA GLY A 304 2.62 -28.75 1.94
C GLY A 304 3.15 -27.34 1.66
N THR A 305 4.08 -26.86 2.49
CA THR A 305 4.79 -25.60 2.28
C THR A 305 5.40 -25.52 0.87
N VAL A 306 6.17 -26.53 0.45
CA VAL A 306 6.84 -26.53 -0.87
C VAL A 306 5.81 -26.54 -2.01
N ILE A 307 4.80 -27.39 -1.92
CA ILE A 307 3.74 -27.51 -2.94
C ILE A 307 3.03 -26.17 -3.11
N VAL A 308 2.63 -25.53 -2.00
CA VAL A 308 1.91 -24.25 -2.04
C VAL A 308 2.78 -23.16 -2.66
N GLN A 309 4.04 -23.02 -2.21
CA GLN A 309 4.97 -21.98 -2.67
C GLN A 309 5.32 -22.14 -4.16
N VAL A 310 5.62 -23.35 -4.62
CA VAL A 310 5.94 -23.62 -6.03
C VAL A 310 4.70 -23.50 -6.92
N ALA A 311 3.53 -23.96 -6.47
CA ALA A 311 2.32 -23.93 -7.28
C ALA A 311 1.73 -22.53 -7.46
N PHE A 312 1.86 -21.64 -6.46
CA PHE A 312 1.16 -20.36 -6.43
C PHE A 312 1.32 -19.52 -7.72
N PRO A 313 2.54 -19.27 -8.26
CA PRO A 313 2.72 -18.50 -9.49
C PRO A 313 1.95 -19.07 -10.70
N PHE A 314 1.84 -20.40 -10.79
CA PHE A 314 1.14 -21.08 -11.88
C PHE A 314 -0.39 -21.03 -11.73
N THR A 315 -0.89 -20.78 -10.53
CA THR A 315 -2.33 -20.73 -10.25
C THR A 315 -2.96 -19.36 -10.46
N LEU A 316 -2.17 -18.31 -10.71
CA LEU A 316 -2.66 -16.94 -10.87
C LEU A 316 -3.74 -16.80 -11.96
N PHE A 317 -3.71 -17.65 -12.99
CA PHE A 317 -4.70 -17.66 -14.07
C PHE A 317 -6.08 -18.21 -13.65
N ASN A 318 -6.16 -18.97 -12.56
CA ASN A 318 -7.40 -19.50 -12.02
C ASN A 318 -7.74 -18.86 -10.67
N ARG A 319 -8.69 -17.93 -10.67
CA ARG A 319 -9.11 -17.17 -9.48
C ARG A 319 -9.45 -18.02 -8.26
N ARG A 320 -9.97 -19.24 -8.44
CA ARG A 320 -10.33 -20.11 -7.31
C ARG A 320 -9.08 -20.72 -6.67
N LEU A 321 -8.23 -21.34 -7.49
CA LEU A 321 -6.98 -21.94 -7.03
C LEU A 321 -6.05 -20.89 -6.42
N LYS A 322 -5.90 -19.74 -7.10
CA LYS A 322 -5.15 -18.60 -6.58
C LYS A 322 -5.61 -18.19 -5.18
N ASN A 323 -6.91 -18.03 -4.97
CA ASN A 323 -7.44 -17.57 -3.67
C ASN A 323 -7.29 -18.63 -2.57
N VAL A 324 -7.41 -19.93 -2.90
CA VAL A 324 -7.18 -21.03 -1.95
C VAL A 324 -5.72 -21.05 -1.54
N LEU A 325 -4.80 -21.05 -2.51
CA LEU A 325 -3.36 -21.04 -2.24
C LEU A 325 -2.91 -19.78 -1.51
N LEU A 326 -3.46 -18.61 -1.87
CA LEU A 326 -3.21 -17.36 -1.15
C LEU A 326 -3.61 -17.46 0.32
N ALA A 327 -4.78 -18.05 0.62
CA ALA A 327 -5.21 -18.25 1.99
C ALA A 327 -4.29 -19.22 2.75
N LEU A 328 -3.83 -20.29 2.09
CA LEU A 328 -2.86 -21.23 2.67
C LEU A 328 -1.51 -20.57 2.93
N MET A 329 -0.98 -19.76 2.01
CA MET A 329 0.27 -19.01 2.20
C MET A 329 0.16 -18.00 3.36
N MET A 330 -0.92 -17.21 3.39
CA MET A 330 -1.15 -16.27 4.49
C MET A 330 -1.29 -17.00 5.84
N ALA A 331 -1.93 -18.18 5.85
CA ALA A 331 -2.04 -19.01 7.05
C ALA A 331 -0.67 -19.58 7.47
N GLU A 332 0.15 -20.01 6.52
CA GLU A 332 1.53 -20.46 6.79
C GLU A 332 2.33 -19.34 7.48
N HIS A 333 2.27 -18.12 6.96
CA HIS A 333 2.92 -16.97 7.61
C HIS A 333 2.35 -16.68 9.00
N ALA A 334 1.03 -16.79 9.19
CA ALA A 334 0.43 -16.63 10.52
C ALA A 334 0.90 -17.72 11.51
N VAL A 335 1.06 -18.96 11.05
CA VAL A 335 1.61 -20.06 11.84
C VAL A 335 3.08 -19.80 12.19
N ILE A 336 3.90 -19.37 11.22
CA ILE A 336 5.31 -18.98 11.44
C ILE A 336 5.42 -17.83 12.45
N ALA A 337 4.53 -16.83 12.37
CA ALA A 337 4.54 -15.69 13.28
C ALA A 337 4.42 -16.12 14.75
N VAL A 338 3.55 -17.11 15.01
CA VAL A 338 3.25 -17.60 16.35
C VAL A 338 4.23 -18.69 16.77
N LEU A 339 4.36 -19.76 16.00
CA LEU A 339 5.15 -20.93 16.38
C LEU A 339 6.64 -20.68 16.32
N LEU A 340 7.12 -19.91 15.34
CA LEU A 340 8.55 -19.64 15.17
C LEU A 340 9.01 -18.31 15.77
N GLY A 341 8.09 -17.53 16.34
CA GLY A 341 8.41 -16.23 16.94
C GLY A 341 8.89 -15.19 15.93
N LEU A 342 8.45 -15.28 14.67
CA LEU A 342 8.85 -14.41 13.56
C LEU A 342 7.71 -13.48 13.10
N PRO A 343 7.15 -12.61 13.98
CA PRO A 343 5.95 -11.85 13.64
C PRO A 343 6.19 -10.81 12.54
N PHE A 344 7.34 -10.12 12.53
CA PHE A 344 7.59 -9.05 11.55
C PHE A 344 7.89 -9.60 10.15
N PHE A 345 8.66 -10.68 10.06
CA PHE A 345 8.81 -11.47 8.84
C PHE A 345 7.45 -11.83 8.26
N SER A 346 6.60 -12.47 9.06
CA SER A 346 5.28 -12.92 8.62
C SER A 346 4.35 -11.77 8.25
N LEU A 347 4.37 -10.67 8.99
CA LEU A 347 3.59 -9.48 8.65
C LEU A 347 4.05 -8.84 7.34
N ALA A 348 5.36 -8.78 7.08
CA ALA A 348 5.90 -8.32 5.80
C ALA A 348 5.43 -9.22 4.65
N MET A 349 5.50 -10.55 4.82
CA MET A 349 5.03 -11.49 3.81
C MET A 349 3.51 -11.42 3.56
N ILE A 350 2.70 -11.33 4.63
CA ILE A 350 1.24 -11.15 4.51
C ILE A 350 0.90 -9.81 3.83
N ALA A 351 1.66 -8.75 4.13
CA ALA A 351 1.50 -7.45 3.47
C ALA A 351 1.81 -7.55 1.96
N THR A 352 2.88 -8.25 1.57
CA THR A 352 3.18 -8.57 0.17
C THR A 352 2.03 -9.33 -0.49
N ASP A 353 1.59 -10.43 0.11
CA ASP A 353 0.52 -11.30 -0.39
C ASP A 353 -0.80 -10.57 -0.59
N SER A 354 -1.04 -9.53 0.21
CA SER A 354 -2.27 -8.74 0.15
C SER A 354 -2.53 -8.12 -1.22
N VAL A 355 -1.49 -7.96 -2.06
CA VAL A 355 -1.60 -7.52 -3.45
C VAL A 355 -2.50 -8.44 -4.29
N PHE A 356 -2.59 -9.72 -3.94
CA PHE A 356 -3.40 -10.71 -4.66
C PHE A 356 -4.82 -10.85 -4.12
N LEU A 357 -5.18 -10.11 -3.04
CA LEU A 357 -6.49 -10.22 -2.42
C LEU A 357 -7.63 -9.83 -3.38
N PRO A 358 -8.75 -10.56 -3.38
CA PRO A 358 -9.90 -10.20 -4.19
C PRO A 358 -10.50 -8.86 -3.78
N THR A 359 -10.72 -7.96 -4.74
CA THR A 359 -11.40 -6.68 -4.50
C THR A 359 -12.76 -6.83 -3.78
N PRO A 360 -13.61 -7.83 -4.10
CA PRO A 360 -14.86 -8.05 -3.35
C PRO A 360 -14.65 -8.39 -1.87
N PHE A 361 -13.55 -9.07 -1.53
CA PHE A 361 -13.19 -9.33 -0.14
C PHE A 361 -12.81 -8.02 0.57
N LEU A 362 -11.99 -7.18 -0.07
CA LEU A 362 -11.57 -5.88 0.46
C LEU A 362 -12.76 -4.93 0.68
N HIS A 363 -13.73 -4.90 -0.24
CA HIS A 363 -14.97 -4.14 -0.05
C HIS A 363 -15.76 -4.59 1.17
N ARG A 364 -15.90 -5.92 1.37
CA ARG A 364 -16.59 -6.47 2.56
C ARG A 364 -15.89 -6.08 3.85
N VAL A 365 -14.56 -6.17 3.89
CA VAL A 365 -13.76 -5.75 5.05
C VAL A 365 -13.94 -4.26 5.33
N GLY A 366 -13.87 -3.41 4.29
CA GLY A 366 -14.09 -1.98 4.42
C GLY A 366 -15.49 -1.63 4.92
N GLY A 367 -16.54 -2.30 4.42
CA GLY A 367 -17.91 -2.10 4.87
C GLY A 367 -18.16 -2.60 6.30
N TRP A 368 -17.48 -3.66 6.73
CA TRP A 368 -17.51 -4.09 8.13
C TRP A 368 -16.81 -3.06 9.04
N ALA A 369 -15.62 -2.59 8.68
CA ALA A 369 -14.88 -1.59 9.44
C ALA A 369 -15.67 -0.25 9.56
N ALA A 370 -16.37 0.16 8.50
CA ALA A 370 -17.23 1.35 8.52
C ALA A 370 -18.38 1.21 9.53
N ARG A 371 -19.08 0.06 9.53
CA ARG A 371 -20.16 -0.24 10.48
C ARG A 371 -19.67 -0.29 11.93
N VAL A 372 -18.51 -0.93 12.17
CA VAL A 372 -17.90 -0.94 13.51
C VAL A 372 -17.57 0.46 13.98
N ARG A 373 -17.03 1.31 13.09
CA ARG A 373 -16.74 2.71 13.42
C ARG A 373 -18.02 3.49 13.74
N GLU A 374 -19.08 3.32 12.97
CA GLU A 374 -20.38 3.98 13.23
C GLU A 374 -21.01 3.53 14.55
N ALA A 375 -20.84 2.25 14.93
CA ALA A 375 -21.29 1.74 16.21
C ALA A 375 -20.49 2.31 17.41
N LEU A 376 -19.16 2.49 17.24
CA LEU A 376 -18.28 3.01 18.30
C LEU A 376 -18.27 4.54 18.42
N LEU A 377 -18.50 5.24 17.31
CA LEU A 377 -18.54 6.70 17.22
C LEU A 377 -19.88 7.12 16.62
N PRO A 378 -21.00 6.95 17.35
CA PRO A 378 -22.29 7.43 16.90
C PRO A 378 -22.20 8.94 16.68
N ASP A 379 -22.60 9.39 15.49
CA ASP A 379 -22.52 10.78 15.10
C ASP A 379 -23.41 11.62 16.04
N ARG A 380 -22.79 12.42 16.92
CA ARG A 380 -23.50 13.29 17.88
C ARG A 380 -23.89 14.64 17.27
N GLY A 381 -23.96 14.77 15.95
CA GLY A 381 -24.07 16.10 15.34
C GLY A 381 -24.61 16.13 13.93
N GLN A 382 -25.86 15.75 13.75
CA GLN A 382 -26.75 16.46 12.82
C GLN A 382 -28.16 16.44 13.41
N PRO A 383 -28.72 17.59 13.82
CA PRO A 383 -30.16 17.69 13.97
C PRO A 383 -30.76 17.27 12.64
N ALA A 384 -31.75 16.38 12.67
CA ALA A 384 -32.64 16.19 11.54
C ALA A 384 -33.13 17.59 11.11
N PRO A 385 -33.27 17.88 9.81
CA PRO A 385 -33.96 19.09 9.40
C PRO A 385 -35.35 19.05 10.05
N ASP A 386 -35.58 19.92 11.02
CA ASP A 386 -36.87 20.09 11.66
C ASP A 386 -37.91 20.38 10.57
N GLY A 387 -38.96 19.55 10.55
CA GLY A 387 -40.28 19.84 10.01
C GLY A 387 -40.35 20.47 8.62
N ALA A 388 -40.40 19.65 7.58
CA ALA A 388 -41.30 19.98 6.48
C ALA A 388 -42.75 19.88 7.02
N PRO A 389 -43.62 20.89 6.84
CA PRO A 389 -45.02 20.75 7.18
C PRO A 389 -45.57 19.55 6.42
N THR A 390 -46.12 18.62 7.17
CA THR A 390 -46.93 17.54 6.60
C THR A 390 -48.10 18.24 5.93
N GLU A 391 -48.16 18.21 4.59
CA GLU A 391 -49.38 18.54 3.86
C GLU A 391 -50.46 17.60 4.41
N GLU A 392 -51.36 18.17 5.21
CA GLU A 392 -52.59 17.52 5.63
C GLU A 392 -53.31 17.07 4.37
N ALA A 393 -53.43 15.75 4.25
CA ALA A 393 -54.25 15.14 3.23
C ALA A 393 -55.70 15.62 3.41
N GLU A 394 -56.14 16.52 2.54
CA GLU A 394 -57.55 16.87 2.41
C GLU A 394 -58.37 15.58 2.19
N PRO A 395 -59.46 15.36 2.96
CA PRO A 395 -60.32 14.22 2.75
C PRO A 395 -61.06 14.39 1.42
N ARG A 396 -60.86 13.43 0.51
CA ARG A 396 -61.62 13.31 -0.75
C ARG A 396 -63.11 13.35 -0.45
N ALA A 397 -63.75 14.46 -0.82
CA ALA A 397 -65.19 14.57 -0.87
C ALA A 397 -65.75 13.61 -1.93
N GLN A 398 -66.79 12.89 -1.53
CA GLN A 398 -67.58 11.99 -2.37
C GLN A 398 -68.29 12.77 -3.49
N GLY A 399 -68.59 12.06 -4.57
CA GLY A 399 -68.91 12.64 -5.87
C GLY A 399 -70.17 13.49 -5.93
N ASP A 400 -70.12 14.48 -6.81
CA ASP A 400 -71.27 15.19 -7.35
C ASP A 400 -71.39 14.83 -8.84
N PRO A 401 -72.49 14.21 -9.29
CA PRO A 401 -72.64 13.74 -10.66
C PRO A 401 -73.33 14.81 -11.51
N ASP A 402 -72.61 15.84 -11.97
CA ASP A 402 -73.08 16.72 -13.05
C ASP A 402 -71.95 17.60 -13.61
N ASN A 403 -71.18 17.09 -14.58
CA ASN A 403 -70.74 17.88 -15.75
C ASN A 403 -70.02 17.03 -16.81
N PRO A 404 -70.25 17.25 -18.12
CA PRO A 404 -69.76 16.38 -19.18
C PRO A 404 -68.41 16.82 -19.78
N GLU A 405 -67.67 15.81 -20.25
CA GLU A 405 -66.70 15.76 -21.36
C GLU A 405 -65.56 16.79 -21.50
N LEU A 406 -64.33 16.27 -21.66
CA LEU A 406 -63.62 16.23 -22.96
C LEU A 406 -62.32 15.38 -22.84
N PRO A 407 -61.85 14.71 -23.93
CA PRO A 407 -60.94 13.57 -23.84
C PRO A 407 -59.45 13.90 -24.04
N ALA A 408 -58.61 12.98 -23.56
CA ALA A 408 -57.15 12.96 -23.74
C ALA A 408 -56.74 12.69 -25.21
N PRO A 409 -55.57 13.17 -25.68
CA PRO A 409 -55.03 12.78 -26.97
C PRO A 409 -54.18 11.50 -26.88
N GLU A 410 -54.62 10.52 -27.67
CA GLU A 410 -53.97 9.24 -27.94
C GLU A 410 -52.92 9.37 -29.06
N GLN A 411 -51.86 8.56 -28.98
CA GLN A 411 -50.82 8.42 -30.00
C GLN A 411 -51.35 7.66 -31.22
N ALA A 412 -51.05 8.13 -32.44
CA ALA A 412 -51.13 7.29 -33.64
C ALA A 412 -50.05 7.66 -34.66
N ALA A 413 -49.34 6.64 -35.14
CA ALA A 413 -48.40 6.66 -36.25
C ALA A 413 -49.14 6.47 -37.60
N SER A 414 -48.61 7.02 -38.70
CA SER A 414 -48.49 6.35 -40.01
C SER A 414 -48.04 7.30 -41.15
N ALA A 415 -46.86 6.97 -41.69
CA ALA A 415 -46.44 6.85 -43.10
C ALA A 415 -46.87 7.82 -44.24
N ALA A 416 -45.83 8.17 -45.01
CA ALA A 416 -45.68 8.23 -46.48
C ALA A 416 -46.15 9.48 -47.27
N SER A 417 -45.18 10.20 -47.86
CA SER A 417 -44.90 10.20 -49.31
C SER A 417 -43.92 11.31 -49.72
N THR A 418 -42.93 10.95 -50.54
CA THR A 418 -42.10 11.83 -51.39
C THR A 418 -42.85 12.17 -52.69
N PRO A 419 -42.59 13.33 -53.33
CA PRO A 419 -41.54 13.48 -54.37
C PRO A 419 -40.75 14.80 -54.17
N GLY A 420 -39.50 15.01 -54.60
CA GLY A 420 -38.88 14.73 -55.89
C GLY A 420 -38.70 16.07 -56.64
N THR A 421 -37.49 16.63 -56.68
CA THR A 421 -37.06 17.58 -57.74
C THR A 421 -35.53 17.62 -57.86
N SER A 422 -35.13 17.60 -59.12
CA SER A 422 -33.81 17.59 -59.75
C SER A 422 -33.08 18.95 -59.72
N ALA A 423 -31.76 18.92 -59.58
CA ALA A 423 -30.78 19.39 -60.57
C ALA A 423 -29.39 18.85 -60.21
#